data_AF-A0A528AQ98-F1
#
_entry.id   AF-A0A528AQ98-F1
#
_cell.length_a   1.000
_cell.length_b   1.000
_cell.length_c   1.000
_cell.angle_alpha   90.00
_cell.angle_beta   90.00
_cell.angle_gamma   90.00
#
_symmetry.space_group_name_H-M   'P 1'
#
loop_
_entity.id
_entity.type
_entity.pdbx_description
1 polymer ?
#
loop_
_entity_poly.entity_id
_entity_poly.type
_entity_poly.pdbx_seq_one_letter_code
_entity_poly.pdbx_strand_id
1 'polypeptide(L)' 'MNKRIDTVTLWRPVGPKELKLIEKSGMRAFPPRLPEQPIFYPVLSEAYAVQIARDWNVPASGSGFGLVYPV' A
#
# COMPACT_ATOMS: atom_id res chain seq x y z
N MET A 1 -9.18 13.86 30.61
CA MET A 1 -9.58 12.57 30.02
C MET A 1 -8.65 12.30 28.84
N ASN A 2 -7.59 11.50 29.04
CA ASN A 2 -6.70 11.11 27.95
C ASN A 2 -7.40 10.06 27.09
N LYS A 3 -7.95 10.49 25.96
CA LYS A 3 -8.49 9.57 24.95
C LYS A 3 -7.30 8.78 24.41
N ARG A 4 -7.26 7.46 24.61
CA ARG A 4 -6.31 6.62 23.87
C ARG A 4 -6.71 6.73 22.40
N ILE A 5 -5.76 7.11 21.56
CA ILE A 5 -5.95 7.08 20.11
C ILE A 5 -5.69 5.64 19.71
N ASP A 6 -6.74 4.90 19.42
CA ASP A 6 -6.62 3.58 18.83
C ASP A 6 -6.13 3.75 17.39
N THR A 7 -5.05 3.07 17.05
CA THR A 7 -4.50 3.09 15.69
C THR A 7 -5.30 2.16 14.79
N VAL A 8 -5.43 2.53 13.53
CA VAL A 8 -6.14 1.72 12.54
C VAL A 8 -5.16 1.23 11.49
N THR A 9 -5.17 -0.06 11.21
CA THR A 9 -4.33 -0.66 10.18
C THR A 9 -4.90 -0.38 8.79
N LEU A 10 -4.11 0.27 7.94
CA LEU A 10 -4.42 0.52 6.54
C LEU A 10 -3.51 -0.29 5.63
N TRP A 11 -4.07 -0.69 4.50
CA TRP A 11 -3.39 -1.45 3.47
C TRP A 11 -3.31 -0.64 2.19
N ARG A 12 -2.10 -0.44 1.66
CA ARG A 12 -1.88 0.22 0.37
C ARG A 12 -1.35 -0.79 -0.65
N PRO A 13 -2.01 -0.96 -1.80
CA PRO A 13 -1.47 -1.77 -2.88
C PRO A 13 -0.27 -1.06 -3.50
N VAL A 14 0.78 -1.82 -3.81
CA VAL A 14 1.99 -1.31 -4.46
C VAL A 14 2.44 -2.22 -5.59
N GLY A 15 3.04 -1.60 -6.61
CA GLY A 15 3.70 -2.33 -7.70
C GLY A 15 5.14 -2.73 -7.35
N PRO A 16 5.76 -3.64 -8.11
CA PRO A 16 7.12 -4.11 -7.86
C PRO A 16 8.20 -3.01 -7.90
N LYS A 17 8.00 -1.95 -8.70
CA LYS A 17 8.91 -0.80 -8.73
C LYS A 17 8.85 0.02 -7.44
N GLU A 18 7.65 0.26 -6.93
CA GLU A 18 7.45 0.97 -5.65
C GLU A 18 7.98 0.13 -4.49
N LEU A 19 7.71 -1.19 -4.48
CA LEU A 19 8.20 -2.08 -3.43
C LEU A 19 9.73 -1.98 -3.28
N LYS A 20 10.48 -1.99 -4.39
CA LYS A 20 11.95 -1.80 -4.34
C LYS A 20 12.39 -0.47 -3.76
N LEU A 21 11.62 0.60 -3.95
CA LEU A 21 11.90 1.91 -3.36
C LEU A 21 11.59 1.94 -1.86
N ILE A 22 10.55 1.21 -1.45
CA ILE A 22 10.15 1.06 -0.04
C ILE A 22 11.16 0.18 0.71
N GLU A 23 11.64 -0.90 0.10
CA GLU A 23 12.72 -1.72 0.63
C GLU A 23 13.99 -0.88 0.83
N LYS A 24 14.35 -0.03 -0.14
CA LYS A 24 15.47 0.92 -0.02
C LYS A 24 15.28 1.94 1.10
N SER A 25 14.05 2.26 1.49
CA SER A 25 13.75 3.14 2.63
C SER A 25 13.75 2.38 3.97
N GLY A 26 14.06 1.08 3.96
CA GLY A 26 14.00 0.21 5.14
C GLY A 26 12.57 -0.08 5.60
N MET A 27 11.60 -0.09 4.68
CA MET A 27 10.16 -0.25 4.95
C MET A 27 9.55 0.91 5.76
N ARG A 28 10.21 2.07 5.82
CA ARG A 28 9.82 3.19 6.69
C ARG A 28 8.98 4.25 5.99
N ALA A 29 9.01 4.29 4.66
CA ALA A 29 8.31 5.32 3.90
C ALA A 29 7.93 4.84 2.50
N PHE A 30 6.79 5.35 2.02
CA PHE A 30 6.42 5.27 0.62
C PHE A 30 7.17 6.32 -0.21
N PRO A 31 7.61 5.98 -1.44
CA PRO A 31 8.18 6.97 -2.34
C PRO A 31 7.13 8.02 -2.73
N PRO A 32 7.57 9.23 -3.15
CA PRO A 32 6.70 10.21 -3.77
C PRO A 32 5.95 9.59 -4.96
N ARG A 33 4.66 9.94 -5.08
CA ARG A 33 3.82 9.45 -6.18
C ARG A 33 4.34 10.00 -7.52
N LEU A 34 4.45 9.14 -8.53
CA LEU A 34 4.73 9.58 -9.89
C LEU A 34 3.45 10.14 -10.53
N PRO A 35 3.53 11.16 -11.40
CA PRO A 35 2.36 11.77 -12.05
C PRO A 35 1.44 10.74 -12.73
N GLU A 36 2.03 9.75 -13.39
CA GLU A 36 1.36 8.68 -14.13
C GLU A 36 0.70 7.60 -13.25
N GLN A 37 0.97 7.57 -11.94
CA GLN A 37 0.40 6.55 -11.07
C GLN A 37 -1.06 6.84 -10.74
N PRO A 38 -1.97 5.85 -10.88
CA PRO A 38 -3.35 5.99 -10.45
C PRO A 38 -3.43 6.28 -8.94
N ILE A 39 -4.41 7.07 -8.54
CA ILE A 39 -4.66 7.40 -7.13
C ILE A 39 -5.27 6.16 -6.46
N PHE A 40 -4.51 5.52 -5.58
CA PHE A 40 -5.01 4.45 -4.71
C PHE A 40 -5.25 4.96 -3.30
N TYR A 41 -6.48 4.80 -2.82
CA TYR A 41 -6.81 5.01 -1.42
C TYR A 41 -6.42 3.78 -0.61
N PRO A 42 -5.79 3.93 0.57
CA PRO A 42 -5.58 2.83 1.48
C PRO A 42 -6.91 2.21 1.91
N VAL A 43 -6.95 0.90 2.07
CA VAL A 43 -8.15 0.16 2.46
C VAL A 43 -8.01 -0.39 3.86
N LEU A 44 -9.14 -0.54 4.55
CA LEU A 44 -9.20 -1.02 5.94
C LEU A 44 -9.20 -2.55 6.05
N SER A 45 -9.34 -3.26 4.93
CA SER A 45 -9.46 -4.72 4.89
C SER A 45 -8.30 -5.32 4.11
N GLU A 46 -7.56 -6.22 4.75
CA GLU A 46 -6.50 -7.00 4.13
C GLU A 46 -7.03 -7.82 2.94
N ALA A 47 -8.16 -8.51 3.13
CA ALA A 47 -8.77 -9.32 2.07
C ALA A 47 -9.11 -8.47 0.83
N TYR A 48 -9.58 -7.24 1.05
CA TYR A 48 -9.86 -6.31 -0.04
C TYR A 48 -8.58 -5.76 -0.68
N ALA A 49 -7.52 -5.52 0.11
CA ALA A 49 -6.22 -5.13 -0.41
C ALA A 49 -5.60 -6.21 -1.31
N VAL A 50 -5.71 -7.48 -0.91
CA VAL A 50 -5.26 -8.63 -1.69
C VAL A 50 -6.06 -8.77 -2.98
N GLN A 51 -7.38 -8.60 -2.93
CA GLN A 51 -8.23 -8.63 -4.11
C GLN A 51 -7.83 -7.55 -5.13
N ILE A 52 -7.64 -6.30 -4.67
CA ILE A 52 -7.19 -5.20 -5.53
C ILE A 52 -5.80 -5.49 -6.11
N ALA A 53 -4.85 -5.95 -5.29
CA ALA A 53 -3.51 -6.26 -5.76
C ALA A 53 -3.53 -7.37 -6.83
N ARG A 54 -4.37 -8.39 -6.65
CA ARG A 54 -4.57 -9.46 -7.64
C ARG A 54 -5.22 -8.95 -8.92
N ASP A 55 -6.35 -8.26 -8.80
CA ASP A 55 -7.21 -7.95 -9.94
C ASP A 55 -6.69 -6.76 -10.75
N TRP A 56 -5.94 -5.83 -10.13
CA TRP A 56 -5.49 -4.59 -10.77
C TRP A 56 -3.96 -4.52 -10.97
N ASN A 57 -3.14 -4.98 -10.01
CA ASN A 57 -1.67 -4.88 -10.16
C ASN A 57 -1.07 -6.02 -10.99
N VAL A 58 -1.65 -7.23 -10.97
CA VAL A 58 -1.14 -8.37 -11.76
C VAL A 58 -1.27 -8.13 -13.26
N PRO A 59 -2.41 -7.63 -13.81
CA PRO A 59 -2.51 -7.34 -15.24
C PRO A 59 -1.61 -6.18 -15.69
N ALA A 60 -1.37 -5.19 -14.81
CA ALA A 60 -0.59 -3.99 -15.14
C ALA A 60 0.93 -4.17 -15.01
N SER A 61 1.41 -5.13 -14.23
CA SER A 61 2.84 -5.23 -13.89
C SER A 61 3.39 -6.65 -13.68
N GLY A 62 2.56 -7.69 -13.87
CA GLY A 62 2.94 -9.10 -13.72
C GLY A 62 3.00 -9.60 -12.27
N SER A 63 2.88 -8.73 -11.26
CA SER A 63 2.80 -9.08 -9.84
C SER A 63 2.21 -7.92 -9.02
N GLY A 64 1.50 -8.20 -7.93
CA GLY A 64 0.92 -7.20 -7.04
C GLY A 64 1.28 -7.50 -5.59
N PHE A 65 1.63 -6.47 -4.82
CA PHE A 65 1.97 -6.59 -3.40
C PHE A 65 1.08 -5.66 -2.56
N GLY A 66 0.72 -6.08 -1.35
CA GLY A 66 0.02 -5.25 -0.36
C GLY A 66 0.96 -4.89 0.78
N LEU A 67 1.04 -3.60 1.14
CA LEU A 67 1.81 -3.16 2.30
C LEU A 67 0.91 -2.58 3.38
N VAL A 68 1.27 -2.86 4.64
CA VAL A 68 0.52 -2.50 5.86
C VAL A 68 1.14 -1.31 6.54
N TYR A 69 0.32 -0.32 6.90
CA TYR A 69 0.74 0.79 7.75
C TYR A 69 -0.35 1.16 8.77
N PRO A 70 -0.01 1.31 10.07
CA PRO A 70 -0.91 1.88 11.05
C PRO A 70 -0.99 3.40 10.88
N VAL A 71 -2.20 3.97 10.92
CA VAL A 71 -2.46 5.41 11.05
C VAL A 71 -3.03 5.75 12.43
#